data_AF-A0A8N5F0Z6-F1
#
_entry.id   AF-A0A8N5F0Z6-F1
#
_cell.length_a   1.000
_cell.length_b   1.000
_cell.length_c   1.000
_cell.angle_alpha   90.00
_cell.angle_beta   90.00
_cell.angle_gamma   90.00
#
_symmetry.space_group_name_H-M   'P 1'
#
loop_
_entity.id
_entity.type
_entity.pdbx_description
1 polymer ?
#
loop_
_entity_poly.entity_id
_entity_poly.type
_entity_poly.pdbx_seq_one_letter_code
_entity_poly.pdbx_strand_id
1 'polypeptide(L)'
;MIEKMQGSRLDEQRCSLPAPLKTEEEYIPYPSIHEVLQKGWPYPLIILPQFGGYWIEGTSHNLSSLSPTLSDVPFSWSGKVKLESDPTAKLYRKHFLGKEHQNFYSSDMSLGYLVLSVKYEQIEKQENLRLLLRTRTGTKHDLIPISCLNEFPNAVQMAKLLCEDVNVERFFPVLYPKASQLIVAFDEHVISNNFKFGVIYQKPGQTTEEEVFSNTVESQGFLEFLDFLGDKIQLQDFRGFRGGLDVTRGQTGTESVYTNFRGKEIMFHVSTKLPFTEGDSQQLQRKRHIGNDIVAIIFQDESTPFVPDMIASNFLHAYVVVQLTHSTTGDTLYKVSVTARDDVPFFGPPLPNPAIFKKSAEFREFLLVKLINAEYSCYRAEKFAKLEERTRSALLESLFEELQLRSRSMMGLPVGEDDKIENGSGGFLENFKRVIRGRSQSLDTMGISMRKQQPATLPSRPATAGLALSQSVAEGPKAIAAKRIHQFLILKIWLPWPKCIQLVVVSALVMSIQANYKKTHPSLSKPRRCPSV
;
A
#
# COMPACT_ATOMS: atom_id res chain seq x y z
N MET A 1 9.79 -31.37 -3.88
CA MET A 1 9.24 -30.00 -3.72
C MET A 1 9.63 -29.37 -2.38
N ILE A 2 9.72 -30.15 -1.28
CA ILE A 2 10.19 -29.66 0.03
C ILE A 2 11.72 -29.45 0.07
N GLU A 3 12.54 -30.29 -0.58
CA GLU A 3 14.01 -30.06 -0.66
C GLU A 3 14.40 -28.80 -1.43
N LYS A 4 13.65 -28.44 -2.49
CA LYS A 4 13.86 -27.17 -3.22
C LYS A 4 13.45 -25.93 -2.41
N MET A 5 12.58 -26.08 -1.40
CA MET A 5 12.21 -25.00 -0.46
C MET A 5 13.15 -24.90 0.75
N GLN A 6 13.94 -25.95 1.04
CA GLN A 6 14.93 -25.93 2.11
C GLN A 6 16.32 -25.47 1.63
N GLY A 7 16.66 -25.73 0.35
CA GLY A 7 17.92 -25.24 -0.24
C GLY A 7 18.03 -23.71 -0.29
N SER A 8 16.93 -22.99 -0.58
CA SER A 8 16.94 -21.52 -0.67
C SER A 8 16.96 -20.81 0.69
N ARG A 9 16.76 -21.54 1.80
CA ARG A 9 16.82 -21.01 3.17
C ARG A 9 18.24 -21.01 3.75
N LEU A 10 19.14 -21.82 3.19
CA LEU A 10 20.54 -21.89 3.64
C LEU A 10 21.43 -20.82 3.00
N ASP A 11 21.08 -20.33 1.81
CA ASP A 11 21.79 -19.19 1.20
C ASP A 11 21.49 -17.85 1.90
N GLU A 12 20.42 -17.76 2.71
CA GLU A 12 20.13 -16.61 3.57
C GLU A 12 21.05 -16.51 4.81
N GLN A 13 21.85 -17.54 5.11
CA GLN A 13 22.85 -17.54 6.20
C GLN A 13 24.29 -17.38 5.70
N ARG A 14 24.51 -17.24 4.40
CA ARG A 14 25.81 -16.88 3.86
C ARG A 14 25.92 -15.36 3.84
N CYS A 15 26.81 -14.82 4.67
CA CYS A 15 27.25 -13.44 4.58
C CYS A 15 27.64 -13.14 3.11
N SER A 16 26.79 -12.41 2.39
CA SER A 16 27.22 -11.75 1.17
C SER A 16 28.24 -10.71 1.58
N LEU A 17 29.47 -10.85 1.08
CA LEU A 17 30.50 -9.81 1.22
C LEU A 17 29.91 -8.47 0.78
N PRO A 18 30.21 -7.36 1.48
CA PRO A 18 29.77 -6.04 1.06
C PRO A 18 30.13 -5.80 -0.40
N ALA A 19 29.27 -5.08 -1.13
CA ALA A 19 29.62 -4.58 -2.45
C ALA A 19 30.98 -3.85 -2.36
N PRO A 20 31.84 -3.92 -3.39
CA PRO A 20 33.11 -3.20 -3.39
C PRO A 20 32.85 -1.74 -3.04
N LEU A 21 33.52 -1.26 -2.00
CA LEU A 21 33.48 0.14 -1.59
C LEU A 21 33.76 1.00 -2.84
N LYS A 22 32.88 1.97 -3.10
CA LYS A 22 33.26 3.10 -3.96
C LYS A 22 34.56 3.66 -3.38
N THR A 23 35.57 3.81 -4.21
CA THR A 23 36.93 4.25 -3.86
C THR A 23 36.88 5.43 -2.88
N GLU A 24 37.66 5.36 -1.80
CA GLU A 24 37.74 6.33 -0.68
C GLU A 24 38.07 7.78 -1.08
N GLU A 25 38.31 8.05 -2.36
CA GLU A 25 38.79 9.33 -2.88
C GLU A 25 37.68 10.35 -3.24
N GLU A 26 36.40 9.98 -3.22
CA GLU A 26 35.28 10.89 -3.55
C GLU A 26 34.49 11.42 -2.32
N TYR A 27 34.86 11.04 -1.10
CA TYR A 27 34.08 11.38 0.09
C TYR A 27 34.79 12.42 0.97
N ILE A 28 34.16 13.59 1.19
CA ILE A 28 34.58 14.51 2.26
C ILE A 28 33.94 13.97 3.55
N PRO A 29 34.73 13.41 4.50
CA PRO A 29 34.17 12.84 5.72
C PRO A 29 33.46 13.92 6.54
N TYR A 30 32.19 13.69 6.88
CA TYR A 30 31.50 14.50 7.87
C TYR A 30 32.20 14.35 9.24
N PRO A 31 32.20 15.41 10.08
CA PRO A 31 32.86 15.35 11.38
C PRO A 31 32.23 14.27 12.25
N SER A 32 33.05 13.57 13.05
CA SER A 32 32.49 12.63 14.04
C SER A 32 31.63 13.38 15.07
N ILE A 33 30.67 12.69 15.69
CA ILE A 33 29.88 13.27 16.78
C ILE A 33 30.78 13.76 17.93
N HIS A 34 31.87 13.06 18.21
CA HIS A 34 32.87 13.44 19.21
C HIS A 34 33.59 14.76 18.84
N GLU A 35 33.97 14.96 17.59
CA GLU A 35 34.55 16.23 17.11
C GLU A 35 33.55 17.38 17.21
N VAL A 36 32.27 17.15 16.88
CA VAL A 36 31.23 18.18 17.01
C VAL A 36 31.01 18.56 18.46
N LEU A 37 30.97 17.58 19.36
CA LEU A 37 30.86 17.83 20.80
C LEU A 37 32.08 18.61 21.33
N GLN A 38 33.29 18.30 20.87
CA GLN A 38 34.53 19.01 21.24
C GLN A 38 34.59 20.45 20.74
N LYS A 39 34.06 20.75 19.55
CA LYS A 39 33.99 22.13 19.01
C LYS A 39 33.12 23.05 19.84
N GLY A 40 32.23 22.50 20.66
CA GLY A 40 31.32 23.26 21.50
C GLY A 40 30.15 23.87 20.73
N TRP A 41 29.29 24.56 21.46
CA TRP A 41 28.03 25.12 20.95
C TRP A 41 28.26 26.21 19.87
N PRO A 42 27.39 26.35 18.85
CA PRO A 42 26.14 25.64 18.60
C PRO A 42 26.29 24.32 17.84
N TYR A 43 25.53 23.29 18.27
CA TYR A 43 25.50 22.00 17.59
C TYR A 43 24.53 22.00 16.41
N PRO A 44 24.89 21.38 15.26
CA PRO A 44 23.92 21.07 14.22
C PRO A 44 22.88 20.07 14.75
N LEU A 45 21.63 20.19 14.31
CA LEU A 45 20.57 19.25 14.72
C LEU A 45 20.86 17.83 14.22
N ILE A 46 21.39 17.71 13.00
CA ILE A 46 21.74 16.44 12.38
C ILE A 46 23.19 16.49 11.90
N ILE A 47 23.93 15.44 12.20
CA ILE A 47 25.25 15.14 11.64
C ILE A 47 25.08 13.92 10.74
N LEU A 48 25.50 14.05 9.48
CA LEU A 48 25.49 12.94 8.54
C LEU A 48 26.63 11.94 8.86
N PRO A 49 26.44 10.62 8.65
CA PRO A 49 27.49 9.65 8.93
C PRO A 49 28.79 9.89 8.17
N GLN A 50 29.93 9.52 8.76
CA GLN A 50 31.26 9.77 8.18
C GLN A 50 31.51 9.07 6.84
N PHE A 51 30.69 8.09 6.48
CA PHE A 51 30.79 7.35 5.22
C PHE A 51 29.57 7.57 4.29
N GLY A 52 28.70 8.53 4.63
CA GLY A 52 27.57 8.93 3.81
C GLY A 52 26.37 8.02 3.96
N GLY A 53 25.60 7.87 2.89
CA GLY A 53 24.40 7.05 2.87
C GLY A 53 23.13 7.79 3.27
N TYR A 54 23.21 9.08 3.59
CA TYR A 54 22.06 9.92 3.96
C TYR A 54 22.17 11.34 3.41
N TRP A 55 21.03 11.91 3.02
CA TRP A 55 20.86 13.33 2.74
C TRP A 55 20.20 14.06 3.91
N ILE A 56 20.29 15.40 3.91
CA ILE A 56 19.72 16.28 4.94
C ILE A 56 18.97 17.45 4.32
N GLU A 57 17.85 17.84 4.93
CA GLU A 57 17.06 19.03 4.61
C GLU A 57 16.86 19.87 5.88
N GLY A 58 16.85 21.21 5.74
CA GLY A 58 16.58 22.13 6.84
C GLY A 58 17.78 22.31 7.78
N THR A 59 18.91 22.77 7.24
CA THR A 59 20.14 23.06 8.02
C THR A 59 20.20 24.49 8.56
N SER A 60 19.28 25.37 8.14
CA SER A 60 19.26 26.79 8.51
C SER A 60 18.22 27.09 9.58
N HIS A 61 18.67 27.43 10.79
CA HIS A 61 17.81 27.74 11.94
C HIS A 61 18.17 29.07 12.64
N ASN A 62 18.83 29.99 11.94
CA ASN A 62 19.17 31.30 12.48
C ASN A 62 17.99 32.27 12.32
N LEU A 63 17.43 32.74 13.44
CA LEU A 63 16.44 33.83 13.45
C LEU A 63 17.08 35.20 13.17
N SER A 64 18.39 35.34 13.38
CA SER A 64 19.12 36.62 13.25
C SER A 64 19.25 37.15 11.82
N SER A 65 18.94 36.34 10.80
CA SER A 65 18.91 36.78 9.40
C SER A 65 17.60 37.43 8.98
N LEU A 66 16.60 37.52 9.88
CA LEU A 66 15.37 38.25 9.64
C LEU A 66 15.60 39.75 9.92
N SER A 67 15.58 40.56 8.86
CA SER A 67 15.57 42.02 8.95
C SER A 67 14.40 42.54 9.80
N PRO A 68 14.58 43.60 10.60
CA PRO A 68 13.62 44.03 11.65
C PRO A 68 12.32 44.67 11.12
N THR A 69 12.05 44.64 9.82
CA THR A 69 10.86 45.27 9.20
C THR A 69 9.70 44.31 8.95
N LEU A 70 9.71 43.12 9.52
CA LEU A 70 8.60 42.16 9.37
C LEU A 70 8.08 41.73 10.74
N SER A 71 7.46 42.68 11.44
CA SER A 71 6.50 42.39 12.53
C SER A 71 5.20 41.76 12.00
N ASP A 72 5.09 41.52 10.69
CA ASP A 72 3.97 40.88 10.00
C ASP A 72 4.42 39.68 9.17
N VAL A 73 4.82 38.57 9.81
CA VAL A 73 4.90 37.28 9.09
C VAL A 73 3.93 36.27 9.68
N PRO A 74 2.63 36.35 9.33
CA PRO A 74 1.87 35.14 9.19
C PRO A 74 2.43 34.44 7.95
N PHE A 75 3.37 33.51 8.10
CA PHE A 75 3.68 32.58 7.01
C PHE A 75 2.44 31.68 6.87
N SER A 76 1.45 32.18 6.15
CA SER A 76 0.30 31.43 5.70
C SER A 76 0.83 30.44 4.67
N TRP A 77 1.12 29.21 5.08
CA TRP A 77 1.24 28.10 4.15
C TRP A 77 -0.12 27.86 3.50
N SER A 78 -0.39 28.62 2.44
CA SER A 78 -1.64 28.59 1.67
C SER A 78 -1.64 27.54 0.56
N GLY A 79 -0.55 26.76 0.42
CA GLY A 79 -0.50 25.63 -0.48
C GLY A 79 -1.24 24.44 0.12
N LYS A 80 -2.27 23.93 -0.56
CA LYS A 80 -2.89 22.63 -0.21
C LYS A 80 -1.81 21.56 -0.20
N VAL A 81 -1.31 21.22 0.98
CA VAL A 81 -0.28 20.18 1.13
C VAL A 81 -0.88 18.86 0.69
N LYS A 82 -0.34 18.25 -0.37
CA LYS A 82 -0.89 17.05 -1.00
C LYS A 82 -0.10 15.83 -0.54
N LEU A 83 -0.81 14.74 -0.27
CA LEU A 83 -0.19 13.44 -0.04
C LEU A 83 0.35 12.89 -1.36
N GLU A 84 1.60 12.47 -1.38
CA GLU A 84 2.37 12.03 -2.57
C GLU A 84 2.17 10.55 -2.91
N SER A 85 1.00 9.99 -2.60
CA SER A 85 0.65 8.60 -2.91
C SER A 85 0.62 8.35 -4.43
N ASP A 86 0.95 7.13 -4.86
CA ASP A 86 0.83 6.72 -6.27
C ASP A 86 -0.60 6.97 -6.80
N PRO A 87 -0.77 7.86 -7.79
CA PRO A 87 -2.08 8.17 -8.33
C PRO A 87 -2.67 7.03 -9.17
N THR A 88 -1.84 6.13 -9.70
CA THR A 88 -2.27 5.09 -10.66
C THR A 88 -3.19 4.06 -10.00
N ALA A 89 -2.95 3.73 -8.73
CA ALA A 89 -3.74 2.78 -7.94
C ALA A 89 -5.24 3.11 -7.87
N LYS A 90 -5.61 4.40 -7.96
CA LYS A 90 -7.01 4.86 -7.89
C LYS A 90 -7.67 5.05 -9.26
N LEU A 91 -6.91 4.96 -10.34
CA LEU A 91 -7.42 5.27 -11.69
C LEU A 91 -8.51 4.31 -12.12
N TYR A 92 -8.35 3.02 -11.84
CA TYR A 92 -9.35 2.02 -12.22
C TYR A 92 -10.68 2.25 -11.53
N ARG A 93 -10.67 2.50 -10.21
CA ARG A 93 -11.88 2.87 -9.44
C ARG A 93 -12.54 4.13 -10.01
N LYS A 94 -11.75 5.17 -10.30
CA LYS A 94 -12.27 6.47 -10.76
C LYS A 94 -12.85 6.43 -12.18
N HIS A 95 -12.17 5.75 -13.10
CA HIS A 95 -12.44 5.86 -14.53
C HIS A 95 -13.08 4.63 -15.16
N PHE A 96 -12.92 3.43 -14.60
CA PHE A 96 -13.35 2.15 -15.20
C PHE A 96 -14.45 1.45 -14.39
N LEU A 97 -14.33 1.37 -13.07
CA LEU A 97 -15.27 0.64 -12.22
C LEU A 97 -16.70 1.22 -12.36
N GLY A 98 -17.67 0.35 -12.64
CA GLY A 98 -19.07 0.73 -12.83
C GLY A 98 -19.38 1.44 -14.16
N LYS A 99 -18.40 1.56 -15.06
CA LYS A 99 -18.55 2.18 -16.40
C LYS A 99 -18.28 1.14 -17.47
N GLU A 100 -18.73 1.39 -18.70
CA GLU A 100 -18.42 0.52 -19.83
C GLU A 100 -16.91 0.56 -20.13
N HIS A 101 -16.28 -0.63 -20.14
CA HIS A 101 -14.87 -0.82 -20.43
C HIS A 101 -14.62 -2.28 -20.77
N GLN A 102 -13.46 -2.56 -21.35
CA GLN A 102 -12.99 -3.91 -21.66
C GLN A 102 -11.72 -4.20 -20.89
N ASN A 103 -11.56 -5.43 -20.42
CA ASN A 103 -10.32 -5.90 -19.83
C ASN A 103 -9.79 -7.06 -20.67
N PHE A 104 -8.48 -7.14 -20.76
CA PHE A 104 -7.76 -8.17 -21.50
C PHE A 104 -6.61 -8.72 -20.66
N TYR A 105 -6.24 -9.96 -20.93
CA TYR A 105 -5.07 -10.59 -20.32
C TYR A 105 -4.16 -11.21 -21.39
N SER A 106 -2.86 -11.22 -21.12
CA SER A 106 -1.87 -11.93 -21.94
C SER A 106 -0.66 -12.30 -21.10
N SER A 107 0.17 -13.23 -21.59
CA SER A 107 1.42 -13.64 -20.95
C SER A 107 2.57 -13.34 -21.91
N ASP A 108 3.49 -12.50 -21.46
CA ASP A 108 4.72 -12.13 -22.16
C ASP A 108 5.91 -12.90 -21.58
N MET A 109 6.80 -13.39 -22.43
CA MET A 109 7.97 -14.16 -21.99
C MET A 109 8.96 -13.34 -21.18
N SER A 110 9.05 -12.03 -21.44
CA SER A 110 9.94 -11.11 -20.75
C SER A 110 9.23 -10.38 -19.60
N LEU A 111 8.05 -9.81 -19.87
CA LEU A 111 7.32 -8.98 -18.90
C LEU A 111 6.47 -9.81 -17.93
N GLY A 112 6.21 -11.09 -18.24
CA GLY A 112 5.32 -11.97 -17.47
C GLY A 112 3.85 -11.72 -17.75
N TYR A 113 3.02 -11.83 -16.71
CA TYR A 113 1.58 -11.64 -16.85
C TYR A 113 1.23 -10.17 -17.07
N LEU A 114 0.33 -9.94 -18.03
CA LEU A 114 -0.16 -8.63 -18.43
C LEU A 114 -1.68 -8.59 -18.27
N VAL A 115 -2.18 -7.51 -17.65
CA VAL A 115 -3.62 -7.22 -17.57
C VAL A 115 -3.87 -5.80 -18.06
N LEU A 116 -4.53 -5.68 -19.22
CA LEU A 116 -4.84 -4.43 -19.88
C LEU A 116 -6.31 -4.06 -19.64
N SER A 117 -6.59 -2.81 -19.26
CA SER A 117 -7.93 -2.24 -19.23
C SER A 117 -8.03 -1.11 -20.25
N VAL A 118 -9.08 -1.14 -21.04
CA VAL A 118 -9.34 -0.21 -22.13
C VAL A 118 -10.71 0.40 -21.95
N LYS A 119 -10.80 1.72 -22.04
CA LYS A 119 -12.07 2.44 -22.01
C LYS A 119 -12.08 3.52 -23.08
N TYR A 120 -13.13 3.51 -23.88
CA TYR A 120 -13.48 4.61 -24.76
C TYR A 120 -14.27 5.65 -23.96
N GLU A 121 -13.87 6.92 -24.03
CA GLU A 121 -14.60 8.02 -23.39
C GLU A 121 -14.54 9.31 -24.20
N GLN A 122 -15.66 10.04 -24.22
CA GLN A 122 -15.75 11.36 -24.85
C GLN A 122 -15.58 12.45 -23.79
N ILE A 123 -14.57 13.30 -23.93
CA ILE A 123 -14.27 14.42 -23.03
C ILE A 123 -14.27 15.69 -23.87
N GLU A 124 -15.08 16.69 -23.50
CA GLU A 124 -15.16 17.99 -24.20
C GLU A 124 -15.35 17.88 -25.72
N LYS A 125 -16.17 16.92 -26.17
CA LYS A 125 -16.44 16.55 -27.58
C LYS A 125 -15.27 15.87 -28.31
N GLN A 126 -14.12 15.67 -27.67
CA GLN A 126 -13.02 14.87 -28.19
C GLN A 126 -13.16 13.42 -27.74
N GLU A 127 -12.99 12.49 -28.68
CA GLU A 127 -13.00 11.06 -28.38
C GLU A 127 -11.61 10.61 -27.93
N ASN A 128 -11.54 9.96 -26.77
CA ASN A 128 -10.30 9.54 -26.16
C ASN A 128 -10.35 8.06 -25.76
N LEU A 129 -9.19 7.43 -25.83
CA LEU A 129 -8.96 6.06 -25.45
C LEU A 129 -8.10 6.05 -24.18
N ARG A 130 -8.71 5.67 -23.05
CA ARG A 130 -8.00 5.52 -21.78
C ARG A 130 -7.47 4.11 -21.66
N LEU A 131 -6.16 4.00 -21.50
CA LEU A 131 -5.45 2.72 -21.42
C LEU A 131 -4.79 2.57 -20.05
N LEU A 132 -4.87 1.38 -19.47
CA LEU A 132 -4.24 1.04 -18.20
C LEU A 132 -3.66 -0.37 -18.27
N LEU A 133 -2.33 -0.47 -18.36
CA LEU A 133 -1.60 -1.74 -18.49
C LEU A 133 -0.90 -2.07 -17.16
N ARG A 134 -1.18 -3.26 -16.63
CA ARG A 134 -0.55 -3.78 -15.41
C ARG A 134 0.53 -4.77 -15.81
N THR A 135 1.73 -4.55 -15.28
CA THR A 135 2.90 -5.43 -15.37
C THR A 135 3.40 -5.77 -13.97
N ARG A 136 4.36 -6.70 -13.88
CA ARG A 136 5.02 -7.07 -12.62
C ARG A 136 5.74 -5.89 -11.94
N THR A 137 6.27 -4.95 -12.73
CA THR A 137 7.05 -3.79 -12.25
C THR A 137 6.19 -2.58 -11.92
N GLY A 138 4.97 -2.48 -12.44
CA GLY A 138 4.11 -1.32 -12.18
C GLY A 138 2.86 -1.29 -13.04
N THR A 139 2.14 -0.17 -12.96
CA THR A 139 0.97 0.10 -13.80
C THR A 139 1.25 1.31 -14.66
N LYS A 140 1.14 1.16 -15.99
CA LYS A 140 1.27 2.26 -16.95
C LYS A 140 -0.11 2.75 -17.36
N HIS A 141 -0.28 4.07 -17.41
CA HIS A 141 -1.56 4.74 -17.72
C HIS A 141 -1.32 5.81 -18.79
N ASP A 142 -2.24 5.91 -19.75
CA ASP A 142 -2.29 7.06 -20.66
C ASP A 142 -3.74 7.34 -21.12
N LEU A 143 -3.96 8.53 -21.68
CA LEU A 143 -5.20 8.97 -22.31
C LEU A 143 -4.88 9.47 -23.73
N ILE A 144 -5.22 8.65 -24.72
CA ILE A 144 -4.81 8.87 -26.11
C ILE A 144 -6.00 9.42 -26.90
N PRO A 145 -5.90 10.64 -27.49
CA PRO A 145 -6.91 11.14 -28.42
C PRO A 145 -7.02 10.25 -29.64
N ILE A 146 -8.24 9.90 -30.04
CA ILE A 146 -8.46 9.06 -31.23
C ILE A 146 -8.08 9.80 -32.51
N SER A 147 -8.11 11.13 -32.51
CA SER A 147 -7.61 11.97 -33.60
C SER A 147 -6.13 11.74 -33.93
N CYS A 148 -5.35 11.19 -32.99
CA CYS A 148 -3.94 10.86 -33.19
C CYS A 148 -3.74 9.46 -33.79
N LEU A 149 -4.81 8.70 -34.04
CA LEU A 149 -4.77 7.33 -34.52
C LEU A 149 -5.26 7.26 -35.96
N ASN A 150 -4.45 6.69 -36.85
CA ASN A 150 -4.84 6.50 -38.26
C ASN A 150 -5.95 5.44 -38.42
N GLU A 151 -5.88 4.38 -37.61
CA GLU A 151 -6.88 3.30 -37.53
C GLU A 151 -7.10 2.91 -36.08
N PHE A 152 -8.25 2.29 -35.78
CA PHE A 152 -8.55 1.87 -34.42
C PHE A 152 -7.62 0.70 -34.00
N PRO A 153 -6.77 0.88 -32.98
CA PRO A 153 -5.76 -0.11 -32.63
C PRO A 153 -6.37 -1.36 -32.01
N ASN A 154 -5.80 -2.53 -32.33
CA ASN A 154 -6.09 -3.76 -31.63
C ASN A 154 -5.45 -3.76 -30.22
N ALA A 155 -5.81 -4.73 -29.38
CA ALA A 155 -5.33 -4.78 -27.99
C ALA A 155 -3.79 -4.88 -27.85
N VAL A 156 -3.09 -5.50 -28.81
CA VAL A 156 -1.62 -5.55 -28.81
C VAL A 156 -1.04 -4.17 -29.12
N GLN A 157 -1.57 -3.49 -30.13
CA GLN A 157 -1.18 -2.12 -30.48
C GLN A 157 -1.46 -1.15 -29.33
N MET A 158 -2.62 -1.27 -28.67
CA MET A 158 -2.95 -0.48 -27.47
C MET A 158 -1.96 -0.73 -26.32
N ALA A 159 -1.59 -1.98 -26.05
CA ALA A 159 -0.59 -2.27 -25.03
C ALA A 159 0.80 -1.69 -25.39
N LYS A 160 1.19 -1.76 -26.66
CA LYS A 160 2.46 -1.20 -27.16
C LYS A 160 2.54 0.33 -27.06
N LEU A 161 1.41 1.04 -27.19
CA LEU A 161 1.36 2.48 -26.94
C LEU A 161 1.74 2.86 -25.50
N LEU A 162 1.50 1.96 -24.54
CA LEU A 162 1.94 2.16 -23.14
C LEU A 162 3.33 1.57 -22.85
N CYS A 163 3.70 0.50 -23.54
CA CYS A 163 4.91 -0.26 -23.27
C CYS A 163 5.42 -0.94 -24.55
N GLU A 164 6.42 -0.35 -25.19
CA GLU A 164 6.99 -0.84 -26.44
C GLU A 164 7.54 -2.27 -26.33
N ASP A 165 8.06 -2.64 -25.15
CA ASP A 165 8.60 -3.97 -24.85
C ASP A 165 7.56 -5.11 -24.90
N VAL A 166 6.26 -4.80 -24.97
CA VAL A 166 5.21 -5.82 -25.03
C VAL A 166 5.35 -6.62 -26.33
N ASN A 167 5.69 -7.89 -26.21
CA ASN A 167 5.90 -8.82 -27.31
C ASN A 167 4.99 -10.05 -27.18
N VAL A 168 3.71 -9.83 -27.45
CA VAL A 168 2.69 -10.89 -27.46
C VAL A 168 1.97 -10.95 -28.80
N GLU A 169 1.59 -12.16 -29.23
CA GLU A 169 0.82 -12.35 -30.47
C GLU A 169 -0.60 -11.79 -30.36
N ARG A 170 -1.22 -11.93 -29.18
CA ARG A 170 -2.60 -11.52 -28.93
C ARG A 170 -2.87 -11.30 -27.45
N PHE A 171 -3.95 -10.57 -27.20
CA PHE A 171 -4.60 -10.45 -25.90
C PHE A 171 -5.93 -11.20 -25.92
N PHE A 172 -6.29 -11.81 -24.80
CA PHE A 172 -7.56 -12.51 -24.63
C PHE A 172 -8.54 -11.64 -23.85
N PRO A 173 -9.82 -11.55 -24.28
CA PRO A 173 -10.81 -10.76 -23.56
C PRO A 173 -11.15 -11.42 -22.22
N VAL A 174 -11.25 -10.61 -21.18
CA VAL A 174 -11.76 -11.02 -19.87
C VAL A 174 -13.29 -11.06 -19.94
N LEU A 175 -13.87 -12.25 -19.77
CA LEU A 175 -15.31 -12.49 -19.90
C LEU A 175 -16.00 -12.70 -18.54
N TYR A 176 -15.23 -12.73 -17.46
CA TYR A 176 -15.75 -12.95 -16.12
C TYR A 176 -16.46 -11.71 -15.57
N PRO A 177 -17.78 -11.75 -15.24
CA PRO A 177 -18.53 -10.56 -14.84
C PRO A 177 -18.02 -9.87 -13.57
N LYS A 178 -17.40 -10.61 -12.64
CA LYS A 178 -16.81 -10.03 -11.41
C LYS A 178 -15.33 -9.65 -11.56
N ALA A 179 -14.76 -9.71 -12.76
CA ALA A 179 -13.36 -9.38 -13.00
C ALA A 179 -12.98 -7.98 -12.53
N SER A 180 -13.84 -6.99 -12.78
CA SER A 180 -13.59 -5.60 -12.38
C SER A 180 -13.43 -5.43 -10.86
N GLN A 181 -14.10 -6.27 -10.05
CA GLN A 181 -13.93 -6.28 -8.59
C GLN A 181 -12.56 -6.86 -8.17
N LEU A 182 -12.07 -7.87 -8.89
CA LEU A 182 -10.74 -8.43 -8.64
C LEU A 182 -9.63 -7.46 -9.07
N ILE A 183 -9.82 -6.82 -10.23
CA ILE A 183 -8.86 -5.87 -10.80
C ILE A 183 -8.74 -4.62 -9.90
N VAL A 184 -9.86 -4.06 -9.41
CA VAL A 184 -9.79 -2.91 -8.50
C VAL A 184 -9.16 -3.29 -7.16
N ALA A 185 -9.43 -4.49 -6.65
CA ALA A 185 -8.79 -4.98 -5.44
C ALA A 185 -7.27 -5.09 -5.64
N PHE A 186 -6.83 -5.64 -6.77
CA PHE A 186 -5.41 -5.66 -7.14
C PHE A 186 -4.83 -4.26 -7.22
N ASP A 187 -5.43 -3.31 -7.93
CA ASP A 187 -4.83 -1.97 -8.07
C ASP A 187 -4.68 -1.24 -6.74
N GLU A 188 -5.65 -1.39 -5.83
CA GLU A 188 -5.67 -0.66 -4.57
C GLU A 188 -4.90 -1.35 -3.44
N HIS A 189 -4.24 -2.48 -3.70
CA HIS A 189 -3.45 -3.21 -2.70
C HIS A 189 -2.27 -2.40 -2.11
N VAL A 190 -1.77 -1.41 -2.86
CA VAL A 190 -0.69 -0.51 -2.44
C VAL A 190 -1.20 0.67 -1.60
N ILE A 191 -2.52 0.91 -1.57
CA ILE A 191 -3.08 2.05 -0.84
C ILE A 191 -3.15 1.70 0.64
N SER A 192 -2.19 2.22 1.42
CA SER A 192 -2.30 2.20 2.88
C SER A 192 -3.06 3.43 3.40
N ASN A 193 -4.02 3.16 4.30
CA ASN A 193 -4.66 4.17 5.14
C ASN A 193 -4.14 4.15 6.58
N ASN A 194 -3.23 3.23 6.90
CA ASN A 194 -2.75 3.01 8.25
C ASN A 194 -1.24 3.25 8.28
N PHE A 195 -0.78 4.11 9.18
CA PHE A 195 0.62 4.50 9.32
C PHE A 195 1.07 4.30 10.75
N LYS A 196 2.35 3.98 10.91
CA LYS A 196 2.98 3.84 12.21
C LYS A 196 4.34 4.53 12.19
N PHE A 197 4.58 5.38 13.17
CA PHE A 197 5.79 6.17 13.24
C PHE A 197 6.44 6.07 14.63
N GLY A 198 7.75 5.89 14.65
CA GLY A 198 8.51 5.94 15.90
C GLY A 198 8.56 7.36 16.46
N VAL A 199 8.53 7.51 17.78
CA VAL A 199 8.83 8.78 18.44
C VAL A 199 9.87 8.50 19.52
N ILE A 200 11.06 9.04 19.35
CA ILE A 200 12.21 8.85 20.23
C ILE A 200 12.52 10.17 20.91
N TYR A 201 12.56 10.14 22.24
CA TYR A 201 13.00 11.28 23.04
C TYR A 201 14.51 11.22 23.26
N GLN A 202 15.24 12.25 22.82
CA GLN A 202 16.68 12.40 23.01
C GLN A 202 16.95 13.53 24.01
N LYS A 203 17.50 13.16 25.17
CA LYS A 203 17.88 14.11 26.22
C LYS A 203 19.22 14.80 25.90
N PRO A 204 19.50 15.94 26.54
CA PRO A 204 20.77 16.65 26.36
C PRO A 204 21.98 15.73 26.58
N GLY A 205 22.89 15.72 25.61
CA GLY A 205 24.14 14.95 25.67
C GLY A 205 24.03 13.45 25.32
N GLN A 206 22.83 12.90 25.10
CA GLN A 206 22.69 11.50 24.69
C GLN A 206 23.12 11.31 23.24
N THR A 207 23.99 10.32 23.01
CA THR A 207 24.59 10.05 21.69
C THR A 207 24.62 8.57 21.31
N THR A 208 24.09 7.71 22.18
CA THR A 208 24.03 6.26 21.95
C THR A 208 22.60 5.74 21.91
N GLU A 209 22.42 4.63 21.20
CA GLU A 209 21.13 3.93 21.09
C GLU A 209 20.55 3.55 22.47
N GLU A 210 21.42 3.01 23.33
CA GLU A 210 21.06 2.56 24.69
C GLU A 210 20.49 3.73 25.52
N GLU A 211 21.15 4.88 25.49
CA GLU A 211 20.72 6.07 26.25
C GLU A 211 19.33 6.55 25.83
N VAL A 212 19.07 6.67 24.52
CA VAL A 212 17.81 7.21 24.00
C VAL A 212 16.63 6.26 24.22
N PHE A 213 16.85 4.94 24.09
CA PHE A 213 15.79 3.97 24.37
C PHE A 213 15.60 3.68 25.85
N SER A 214 16.56 4.00 26.73
CA SER A 214 16.42 3.82 28.18
C SER A 214 15.64 4.95 28.88
N ASN A 215 15.21 5.98 28.15
CA ASN A 215 14.47 7.10 28.71
C ASN A 215 13.09 6.69 29.26
N THR A 216 12.87 6.86 30.56
CA THR A 216 11.58 6.59 31.24
C THR A 216 10.85 7.85 31.68
N VAL A 217 11.58 8.94 31.90
CA VAL A 217 11.03 10.23 32.34
C VAL A 217 10.80 11.12 31.13
N GLU A 218 9.59 11.65 31.01
CA GLU A 218 9.13 12.59 29.98
C GLU A 218 9.32 14.04 30.48
N SER A 219 9.83 14.94 29.64
CA SER A 219 9.87 16.37 29.95
C SER A 219 8.53 17.04 29.70
N GLN A 220 8.32 18.24 30.26
CA GLN A 220 7.12 19.02 29.98
C GLN A 220 7.01 19.41 28.50
N GLY A 221 8.15 19.74 27.87
CA GLY A 221 8.21 20.06 26.44
C GLY A 221 7.83 18.86 25.57
N PHE A 222 8.30 17.66 25.94
CA PHE A 222 7.97 16.43 25.24
C PHE A 222 6.49 16.06 25.41
N LEU A 223 5.94 16.15 26.62
CA LEU A 223 4.51 15.95 26.88
C LEU A 223 3.64 16.90 26.04
N GLU A 224 4.00 18.19 26.01
CA GLU A 224 3.30 19.19 25.20
C GLU A 224 3.37 18.88 23.69
N PHE A 225 4.50 18.35 23.23
CA PHE A 225 4.67 17.92 21.84
C PHE A 225 3.84 16.66 21.51
N LEU A 226 3.75 15.70 22.43
CA LEU A 226 2.93 14.50 22.26
C LEU A 226 1.43 14.85 22.15
N ASP A 227 0.93 15.73 23.03
CA ASP A 227 -0.44 16.25 22.96
C ASP A 227 -0.69 17.04 21.67
N PHE A 228 0.35 17.69 21.15
CA PHE A 228 0.30 18.40 19.86
C PHE A 228 0.23 17.44 18.65
N LEU A 229 0.90 16.28 18.72
CA LEU A 229 0.89 15.30 17.63
C LEU A 229 -0.49 14.66 17.44
N GLY A 230 -1.12 14.22 18.53
CA GLY A 230 -2.38 13.51 18.48
C GLY A 230 -3.01 13.26 19.85
N ASP A 231 -4.05 12.45 19.85
CA ASP A 231 -4.81 12.12 21.03
C ASP A 231 -4.10 11.03 21.84
N LYS A 232 -3.96 11.24 23.15
CA LYS A 232 -3.54 10.20 24.07
C LYS A 232 -4.65 9.15 24.23
N ILE A 233 -4.35 7.90 23.91
CA ILE A 233 -5.30 6.79 23.96
C ILE A 233 -4.88 5.73 24.97
N GLN A 234 -5.85 5.05 25.57
CA GLN A 234 -5.61 3.80 26.29
C GLN A 234 -5.55 2.65 25.29
N LEU A 235 -4.58 1.75 25.43
CA LEU A 235 -4.39 0.62 24.51
C LEU A 235 -5.40 -0.49 24.78
N GLN A 236 -5.81 -0.70 26.05
CA GLN A 236 -6.80 -1.70 26.40
C GLN A 236 -8.12 -1.44 25.65
N ASP A 237 -8.59 -2.44 24.91
CA ASP A 237 -9.83 -2.40 24.12
C ASP A 237 -9.89 -1.29 23.05
N PHE A 238 -8.74 -0.73 22.66
CA PHE A 238 -8.67 0.26 21.58
C PHE A 238 -9.14 -0.34 20.25
N ARG A 239 -10.06 0.37 19.57
CA ARG A 239 -10.74 -0.12 18.37
C ARG A 239 -10.17 0.42 17.05
N GLY A 240 -9.28 1.39 17.10
CA GLY A 240 -8.62 1.95 15.92
C GLY A 240 -7.44 1.10 15.45
N PHE A 241 -6.70 1.61 14.48
CA PHE A 241 -5.47 0.98 14.02
C PHE A 241 -4.42 0.90 15.13
N ARG A 242 -4.10 -0.32 15.58
CA ARG A 242 -3.19 -0.57 16.73
C ARG A 242 -1.69 -0.49 16.44
N GLY A 243 -1.25 -0.34 15.19
CA GLY A 243 0.18 -0.23 14.85
C GLY A 243 1.07 -1.46 15.16
N GLY A 244 0.51 -2.56 15.66
CA GLY A 244 1.28 -3.70 16.19
C GLY A 244 1.40 -3.72 17.71
N LEU A 245 0.82 -2.72 18.40
CA LEU A 245 0.69 -2.70 19.85
C LEU A 245 -0.36 -3.71 20.33
N ASP A 246 -0.20 -4.14 21.58
CA ASP A 246 -1.12 -5.05 22.26
C ASP A 246 -2.27 -4.27 22.90
N VAL A 247 -3.48 -4.58 22.46
CA VAL A 247 -4.74 -3.98 22.95
C VAL A 247 -5.51 -4.90 23.89
N THR A 248 -4.93 -6.07 24.22
CA THR A 248 -5.63 -7.15 24.94
C THR A 248 -4.98 -7.56 26.25
N ARG A 249 -3.65 -7.58 26.34
CA ARG A 249 -2.91 -8.09 27.51
C ARG A 249 -1.97 -7.05 28.14
N GLY A 250 -1.94 -5.81 27.63
CA GLY A 250 -1.11 -4.72 28.14
C GLY A 250 0.41 -4.95 28.01
N GLN A 251 0.85 -5.78 27.07
CA GLN A 251 2.28 -6.12 26.93
C GLN A 251 3.13 -5.01 26.31
N THR A 252 2.52 -4.00 25.70
CA THR A 252 3.23 -2.93 24.98
C THR A 252 2.95 -1.56 25.58
N GLY A 253 2.77 -1.50 26.90
CA GLY A 253 2.37 -0.30 27.62
C GLY A 253 0.85 -0.20 27.80
N THR A 254 0.41 0.82 28.53
CA THR A 254 -1.00 1.07 28.82
C THR A 254 -1.62 2.12 27.90
N GLU A 255 -0.81 3.04 27.38
CA GLU A 255 -1.25 4.18 26.57
C GLU A 255 -0.31 4.43 25.39
N SER A 256 -0.81 5.14 24.39
CA SER A 256 0.00 5.68 23.29
C SER A 256 -0.61 6.98 22.74
N VAL A 257 -0.01 7.54 21.69
CA VAL A 257 -0.54 8.69 20.93
C VAL A 257 -1.06 8.19 19.59
N TYR A 258 -2.24 8.64 19.21
CA TYR A 258 -2.92 8.25 17.98
C TYR A 258 -3.60 9.46 17.34
N THR A 259 -3.72 9.50 16.02
CA THR A 259 -4.57 10.50 15.36
C THR A 259 -5.21 9.95 14.09
N ASN A 260 -6.40 10.45 13.76
CA ASN A 260 -6.97 10.31 12.42
C ASN A 260 -6.69 11.59 11.62
N PHE A 261 -5.95 11.46 10.53
CA PHE A 261 -5.57 12.57 9.67
C PHE A 261 -6.00 12.32 8.23
N ARG A 262 -6.97 13.10 7.73
CA ARG A 262 -7.51 12.99 6.36
C ARG A 262 -7.98 11.57 6.00
N GLY A 263 -8.60 10.87 6.95
CA GLY A 263 -9.07 9.49 6.78
C GLY A 263 -7.96 8.44 6.86
N LYS A 264 -6.76 8.83 7.32
CA LYS A 264 -5.64 7.94 7.60
C LYS A 264 -5.46 7.81 9.10
N GLU A 265 -5.37 6.58 9.58
CA GLU A 265 -5.11 6.28 10.99
C GLU A 265 -3.61 6.22 11.23
N ILE A 266 -3.12 6.98 12.21
CA ILE A 266 -1.70 7.06 12.54
C ILE A 266 -1.51 6.64 13.99
N MET A 267 -0.73 5.58 14.20
CA MET A 267 -0.29 5.13 15.53
C MET A 267 1.14 5.56 15.76
N PHE A 268 1.44 6.21 16.89
CA PHE A 268 2.81 6.53 17.27
C PHE A 268 3.37 5.46 18.20
N HIS A 269 4.60 5.02 17.96
CA HIS A 269 5.36 4.18 18.87
C HIS A 269 6.26 5.09 19.72
N VAL A 270 5.72 5.57 20.84
CA VAL A 270 6.42 6.51 21.72
C VAL A 270 7.36 5.76 22.65
N SER A 271 8.67 6.04 22.58
CA SER A 271 9.70 5.28 23.28
C SER A 271 9.46 5.22 24.80
N THR A 272 9.05 6.32 25.41
CA THR A 272 8.77 6.43 26.85
C THR A 272 7.50 5.72 27.30
N LYS A 273 6.53 5.50 26.39
CA LYS A 273 5.26 4.82 26.68
C LYS A 273 5.31 3.30 26.45
N LEU A 274 6.35 2.84 25.75
CA LEU A 274 6.65 1.42 25.63
C LEU A 274 7.33 0.89 26.90
N PRO A 275 7.13 -0.39 27.26
CA PRO A 275 7.68 -0.97 28.48
C PRO A 275 9.21 -0.81 28.55
N PHE A 276 9.69 -0.42 29.72
CA PHE A 276 11.11 -0.43 30.04
C PHE A 276 11.49 -1.78 30.66
N THR A 277 12.62 -2.35 30.24
CA THR A 277 13.12 -3.62 30.80
C THR A 277 14.43 -3.38 31.52
N GLU A 278 14.43 -3.53 32.85
CA GLU A 278 15.67 -3.41 33.63
C GLU A 278 16.69 -4.49 33.22
N GLY A 279 17.94 -4.09 33.04
CA GLY A 279 19.03 -5.00 32.65
C GLY A 279 19.12 -5.31 31.14
N ASP A 280 18.19 -4.80 30.32
CA ASP A 280 18.28 -4.89 28.86
C ASP A 280 18.82 -3.58 28.27
N SER A 281 20.14 -3.49 28.06
CA SER A 281 20.78 -2.30 27.47
C SER A 281 20.26 -1.97 26.06
N GLN A 282 19.76 -2.97 25.33
CA GLN A 282 19.24 -2.80 23.97
C GLN A 282 17.75 -2.41 23.96
N GLN A 283 17.07 -2.47 25.11
CA GLN A 283 15.63 -2.19 25.25
C GLN A 283 14.80 -2.83 24.12
N LEU A 284 14.96 -4.14 23.93
CA LEU A 284 14.44 -4.89 22.78
C LEU A 284 12.93 -4.74 22.62
N GLN A 285 12.18 -4.60 23.71
CA GLN A 285 10.73 -4.35 23.63
C GLN A 285 10.40 -3.04 22.93
N ARG A 286 11.18 -1.98 23.17
CA ARG A 286 11.02 -0.68 22.52
C ARG A 286 11.52 -0.72 21.08
N LYS A 287 12.71 -1.28 20.89
CA LYS A 287 13.38 -1.40 19.59
C LYS A 287 12.61 -2.29 18.61
N ARG A 288 11.93 -3.34 19.07
CA ARG A 288 11.09 -4.20 18.21
C ARG A 288 9.90 -3.46 17.60
N HIS A 289 9.39 -2.42 18.24
CA HIS A 289 8.33 -1.59 17.65
C HIS A 289 8.94 -0.49 16.77
N ILE A 290 9.74 0.39 17.38
CA ILE A 290 10.28 1.59 16.71
C ILE A 290 11.29 1.22 15.61
N GLY A 291 12.16 0.24 15.86
CA GLY A 291 13.13 -0.25 14.90
C GLY A 291 12.53 -1.01 13.72
N ASN A 292 11.23 -1.33 13.76
CA ASN A 292 10.47 -1.92 12.65
C ASN A 292 9.52 -0.90 11.98
N ASP A 293 9.63 0.38 12.34
CA ASP A 293 8.98 1.45 11.61
C ASP A 293 9.87 1.94 10.47
N ILE A 294 9.26 2.62 9.51
CA ILE A 294 9.96 3.15 8.32
C ILE A 294 10.48 4.57 8.60
N VAL A 295 9.68 5.35 9.33
CA VAL A 295 9.95 6.75 9.64
C VAL A 295 9.85 6.96 11.16
N ALA A 296 10.77 7.74 11.72
CA ALA A 296 10.75 8.11 13.14
C ALA A 296 10.93 9.62 13.35
N ILE A 297 10.32 10.13 14.41
CA ILE A 297 10.52 11.47 14.95
C ILE A 297 11.56 11.38 16.06
N ILE A 298 12.56 12.26 16.04
CA ILE A 298 13.48 12.48 17.15
C ILE A 298 13.11 13.80 17.81
N PHE A 299 12.64 13.77 19.05
CA PHE A 299 12.33 14.97 19.81
C PHE A 299 13.48 15.32 20.76
N GLN A 300 13.83 16.61 20.79
CA GLN A 300 14.91 17.15 21.61
C GLN A 300 14.43 18.38 22.39
N ASP A 301 14.64 18.41 23.71
CA ASP A 301 14.38 19.63 24.51
C ASP A 301 15.46 20.69 24.29
N GLU A 302 16.71 20.26 24.18
CA GLU A 302 17.87 21.14 24.02
C GLU A 302 18.72 20.71 22.82
N SER A 303 19.66 21.58 22.43
CA SER A 303 20.54 21.36 21.29
C SER A 303 21.39 20.12 21.50
N THR A 304 21.05 19.05 20.80
CA THR A 304 21.79 17.77 20.86
C THR A 304 22.00 17.28 19.44
N PRO A 305 23.23 16.95 19.01
CA PRO A 305 23.44 16.41 17.68
C PRO A 305 22.81 15.01 17.55
N PHE A 306 22.12 14.77 16.44
CA PHE A 306 21.60 13.44 16.07
C PHE A 306 22.35 12.90 14.85
N VAL A 307 22.71 11.61 14.89
CA VAL A 307 23.27 10.89 13.73
C VAL A 307 22.32 9.72 13.40
N PRO A 308 21.88 9.55 12.14
CA PRO A 308 20.99 8.44 11.75
C PRO A 308 21.52 7.05 12.14
N ASP A 309 22.83 6.85 12.01
CA ASP A 309 23.53 5.59 12.35
C ASP A 309 23.59 5.30 13.85
N MET A 310 23.19 6.26 14.70
CA MET A 310 23.03 6.02 16.13
C MET A 310 22.01 4.91 16.41
N ILE A 311 21.01 4.73 15.54
CA ILE A 311 19.96 3.72 15.72
C ILE A 311 20.13 2.63 14.67
N ALA A 312 20.48 1.43 15.10
CA ALA A 312 20.72 0.30 14.23
C ALA A 312 19.39 -0.34 13.81
N SER A 313 18.90 0.02 12.62
CA SER A 313 17.68 -0.54 12.06
C SER A 313 17.77 -0.86 10.57
N ASN A 314 17.13 -1.97 10.22
CA ASN A 314 16.92 -2.43 8.86
C ASN A 314 15.73 -1.75 8.17
N PHE A 315 14.83 -1.11 8.93
CA PHE A 315 13.56 -0.56 8.47
C PHE A 315 13.51 0.95 8.53
N LEU A 316 14.15 1.59 9.52
CA LEU A 316 14.21 3.06 9.59
C LEU A 316 15.02 3.60 8.41
N HIS A 317 14.37 4.37 7.55
CA HIS A 317 14.98 4.98 6.36
C HIS A 317 14.88 6.50 6.35
N ALA A 318 14.01 7.09 7.18
CA ALA A 318 13.88 8.54 7.32
C ALA A 318 13.63 8.96 8.78
N TYR A 319 14.20 10.10 9.15
CA TYR A 319 14.09 10.72 10.45
C TYR A 319 13.67 12.18 10.32
N VAL A 320 12.73 12.60 11.16
CA VAL A 320 12.35 14.01 11.34
C VAL A 320 12.79 14.43 12.74
N VAL A 321 13.81 15.28 12.81
CA VAL A 321 14.33 15.81 14.08
C VAL A 321 13.60 17.09 14.41
N VAL A 322 12.96 17.13 15.58
CA VAL A 322 12.19 18.27 16.09
C VAL A 322 12.81 18.71 17.41
N GLN A 323 13.44 19.89 17.39
CA GLN A 323 14.04 20.48 18.58
C GLN A 323 13.18 21.62 19.10
N LEU A 324 12.84 21.57 20.39
CA LEU A 324 12.14 22.63 21.10
C LEU A 324 13.04 23.87 21.24
N THR A 325 12.45 25.05 21.04
CA THR A 325 13.07 26.33 21.33
C THR A 325 12.00 27.34 21.73
N HIS A 326 12.40 28.45 22.36
CA HIS A 326 11.47 29.50 22.77
C HIS A 326 11.83 30.80 22.07
N SER A 327 10.81 31.56 21.65
CA SER A 327 11.03 32.92 21.16
C SER A 327 11.50 33.83 22.29
N THR A 328 12.01 35.02 21.93
CA THR A 328 12.29 36.09 22.89
C THR A 328 11.05 36.55 23.67
N THR A 329 9.85 36.29 23.13
CA THR A 329 8.54 36.58 23.74
C THR A 329 7.97 35.40 24.55
N GLY A 330 8.67 34.27 24.62
CA GLY A 330 8.24 33.07 25.34
C GLY A 330 7.34 32.11 24.56
N ASP A 331 7.10 32.35 23.26
CA ASP A 331 6.32 31.45 22.41
C ASP A 331 7.09 30.13 22.17
N THR A 332 6.37 29.01 22.18
CA THR A 332 6.90 27.68 21.80
C THR A 332 7.18 27.61 20.30
N LEU A 333 8.45 27.41 19.95
CA LEU A 333 8.94 27.23 18.59
C LEU A 333 9.61 25.85 18.43
N TYR A 334 9.60 25.33 17.21
CA TYR A 334 10.23 24.06 16.86
C TYR A 334 11.19 24.26 15.70
N LYS A 335 12.46 23.90 15.89
CA LYS A 335 13.42 23.75 14.78
C LYS A 335 13.24 22.35 14.20
N VAL A 336 13.14 22.25 12.88
CA VAL A 336 12.92 20.95 12.23
C VAL A 336 13.97 20.72 11.15
N SER A 337 14.61 19.56 11.23
CA SER A 337 15.49 19.05 10.18
C SER A 337 15.05 17.64 9.80
N VAL A 338 15.32 17.26 8.56
CA VAL A 338 14.96 15.93 8.04
C VAL A 338 16.21 15.27 7.48
N THR A 339 16.35 13.97 7.70
CA THR A 339 17.38 13.16 7.09
C THR A 339 16.82 11.82 6.67
N ALA A 340 17.25 11.30 5.52
CA ALA A 340 16.85 9.99 5.04
C ALA A 340 17.99 9.37 4.24
N ARG A 341 17.90 8.06 3.99
CA ARG A 341 18.92 7.35 3.21
C ARG A 341 19.02 7.89 1.78
N ASP A 342 20.20 7.76 1.17
CA ASP A 342 20.48 8.26 -0.19
C ASP A 342 19.59 7.64 -1.28
N ASP A 343 19.09 6.42 -1.06
CA ASP A 343 18.18 5.74 -1.98
C ASP A 343 16.71 6.15 -1.80
N VAL A 344 16.40 6.98 -0.79
CA VAL A 344 15.07 7.57 -0.57
C VAL A 344 14.99 8.90 -1.33
N PRO A 345 14.07 9.06 -2.31
CA PRO A 345 13.88 10.34 -2.98
C PRO A 345 13.39 11.44 -2.02
N PHE A 346 13.67 12.71 -2.35
CA PHE A 346 13.09 13.84 -1.63
C PHE A 346 11.56 13.75 -1.57
N PHE A 347 10.98 14.21 -0.46
CA PHE A 347 9.54 14.18 -0.19
C PHE A 347 9.05 15.51 0.38
N GLY A 348 7.86 15.92 -0.04
CA GLY A 348 7.24 17.15 0.43
C GLY A 348 6.53 17.02 1.79
N PRO A 349 6.05 18.13 2.36
CA PRO A 349 6.30 19.51 1.94
C PRO A 349 7.76 19.94 2.15
N PRO A 350 8.31 20.85 1.33
CA PRO A 350 9.65 21.38 1.55
C PRO A 350 9.71 22.18 2.85
N LEU A 351 10.83 22.10 3.56
CA LEU A 351 11.09 22.89 4.77
C LEU A 351 11.23 24.38 4.42
N PRO A 352 10.71 25.29 5.26
CA PRO A 352 10.95 26.72 5.11
C PRO A 352 12.42 27.06 5.39
N ASN A 353 12.85 28.25 4.98
CA ASN A 353 14.15 28.80 5.33
C ASN A 353 13.96 30.16 6.00
N PRO A 354 14.17 30.30 7.32
CA PRO A 354 14.70 29.29 8.24
C PRO A 354 13.69 28.18 8.58
N ALA A 355 14.19 26.97 8.87
CA ALA A 355 13.40 25.78 9.17
C ALA A 355 12.88 25.78 10.62
N ILE A 356 12.06 26.78 10.94
CA ILE A 356 11.50 27.03 12.28
C ILE A 356 9.99 27.21 12.18
N PHE A 357 9.28 26.66 13.15
CA PHE A 357 7.83 26.58 13.16
C PHE A 357 7.29 27.02 14.51
N LYS A 358 6.22 27.81 14.53
CA LYS A 358 5.46 28.07 15.76
C LYS A 358 4.50 26.90 16.02
N LYS A 359 4.30 26.54 17.29
CA LYS A 359 3.24 25.58 17.67
C LYS A 359 1.89 26.07 17.15
N SER A 360 1.33 25.36 16.17
CA SER A 360 0.17 25.79 15.41
C SER A 360 -0.48 24.62 14.67
N ALA A 361 -1.76 24.74 14.29
CA ALA A 361 -2.45 23.70 13.54
C ALA A 361 -1.80 23.47 12.17
N GLU A 362 -1.24 24.53 11.58
CA GLU A 362 -0.49 24.52 10.35
C GLU A 362 0.77 23.66 10.49
N PHE A 363 1.57 23.87 11.55
CA PHE A 363 2.75 23.04 11.80
C PHE A 363 2.38 21.56 11.99
N ARG A 364 1.27 21.28 12.68
CA ARG A 364 0.78 19.90 12.87
C ARG A 364 0.46 19.26 11.54
N GLU A 365 -0.26 19.98 10.68
CA GLU A 365 -0.61 19.50 9.33
C GLU A 365 0.65 19.27 8.49
N PHE A 366 1.62 20.18 8.53
CA PHE A 366 2.90 20.03 7.86
C PHE A 366 3.62 18.76 8.31
N LEU A 367 3.76 18.55 9.63
CA LEU A 367 4.51 17.44 10.20
C LEU A 367 3.86 16.10 9.82
N LEU A 368 2.53 15.98 9.96
CA LEU A 368 1.82 14.75 9.59
C LEU A 368 1.91 14.44 8.09
N VAL A 369 1.82 15.45 7.22
CA VAL A 369 2.01 15.21 5.77
C VAL A 369 3.46 14.85 5.46
N LYS A 370 4.44 15.51 6.09
CA LYS A 370 5.87 15.21 5.90
C LYS A 370 6.19 13.78 6.29
N LEU A 371 5.62 13.27 7.39
CA LEU A 371 5.79 11.87 7.82
C LEU A 371 5.18 10.86 6.85
N ILE A 372 3.95 11.11 6.38
CA ILE A 372 3.28 10.22 5.42
C ILE A 372 4.03 10.21 4.08
N ASN A 373 4.47 11.37 3.60
CA ASN A 373 5.23 11.47 2.35
C ASN A 373 6.63 10.87 2.49
N ALA A 374 7.26 10.98 3.66
CA ALA A 374 8.50 10.27 3.96
C ALA A 374 8.32 8.76 3.77
N GLU A 375 7.27 8.17 4.35
CA GLU A 375 6.99 6.75 4.19
C GLU A 375 6.70 6.37 2.73
N TYR A 376 5.93 7.20 1.99
CA TYR A 376 5.71 6.99 0.56
C TYR A 376 7.01 7.01 -0.26
N SER A 377 7.93 7.92 0.04
CA SER A 377 9.23 7.96 -0.62
C SER A 377 10.12 6.80 -0.20
N CYS A 378 10.06 6.35 1.04
CA CYS A 378 10.80 5.17 1.48
C CYS A 378 10.41 3.91 0.72
N TYR A 379 9.16 3.75 0.25
CA TYR A 379 8.81 2.59 -0.60
C TYR A 379 9.57 2.54 -1.93
N ARG A 380 10.12 3.68 -2.39
CA ARG A 380 10.95 3.76 -3.60
C ARG A 380 12.41 3.40 -3.35
N ALA A 381 12.83 3.28 -2.10
CA ALA A 381 14.15 2.82 -1.71
C ALA A 381 14.37 1.36 -2.16
N GLU A 382 15.61 0.99 -2.46
CA GLU A 382 15.93 -0.27 -3.16
C GLU A 382 15.39 -1.49 -2.41
N LYS A 383 15.55 -1.50 -1.08
CA LYS A 383 15.13 -2.60 -0.21
C LYS A 383 13.62 -2.81 -0.24
N PHE A 384 12.84 -1.73 -0.20
CA PHE A 384 11.39 -1.80 -0.17
C PHE A 384 10.80 -2.02 -1.56
N ALA A 385 11.36 -1.39 -2.59
CA ALA A 385 10.94 -1.57 -3.98
C ALA A 385 11.02 -3.04 -4.41
N LYS A 386 12.11 -3.75 -4.07
CA LYS A 386 12.26 -5.18 -4.35
C LYS A 386 11.19 -6.03 -3.66
N LEU A 387 10.86 -5.73 -2.40
CA LEU A 387 9.82 -6.46 -1.65
C LEU A 387 8.42 -6.17 -2.21
N GLU A 388 8.17 -4.93 -2.62
CA GLU A 388 6.94 -4.53 -3.27
C GLU A 388 6.76 -5.22 -4.61
N GLU A 389 7.79 -5.23 -5.48
CA GLU A 389 7.77 -5.90 -6.77
C GLU A 389 7.46 -7.39 -6.64
N ARG A 390 8.08 -8.09 -5.66
CA ARG A 390 7.78 -9.50 -5.37
C ARG A 390 6.32 -9.72 -4.99
N THR A 391 5.80 -8.87 -4.10
CA THR A 391 4.39 -8.96 -3.66
C THR A 391 3.46 -8.71 -4.83
N ARG A 392 3.72 -7.66 -5.61
CA ARG A 392 2.94 -7.28 -6.78
C ARG A 392 2.93 -8.39 -7.83
N SER A 393 4.10 -8.98 -8.11
CA SER A 393 4.25 -10.07 -9.07
C SER A 393 3.37 -11.27 -8.71
N ALA A 394 3.42 -11.71 -7.45
CA ALA A 394 2.62 -12.84 -6.97
C ALA A 394 1.11 -12.53 -7.00
N LEU A 395 0.71 -11.30 -6.64
CA LEU A 395 -0.69 -10.88 -6.71
C LEU A 395 -1.19 -10.76 -8.15
N LEU A 396 -0.34 -10.32 -9.07
CA LEU A 396 -0.68 -10.19 -10.49
C LEU A 396 -0.83 -11.55 -11.15
N GLU A 397 0.05 -12.51 -10.82
CA GLU A 397 -0.06 -13.90 -11.24
C GLU A 397 -1.38 -14.52 -10.77
N SER A 398 -1.71 -14.40 -9.47
CA SER A 398 -2.97 -14.92 -8.95
C SER A 398 -4.20 -14.24 -9.58
N LEU A 399 -4.13 -12.93 -9.87
CA LEU A 399 -5.19 -12.23 -10.59
C LEU A 399 -5.34 -12.78 -12.01
N PHE A 400 -4.22 -12.93 -12.73
CA PHE A 400 -4.19 -13.41 -14.10
C PHE A 400 -4.81 -14.81 -14.21
N GLU A 401 -4.41 -15.74 -13.36
CA GLU A 401 -4.91 -17.12 -13.34
C GLU A 401 -6.42 -17.16 -13.10
N GLU A 402 -6.91 -16.40 -12.10
CA GLU A 402 -8.35 -16.33 -11.81
C GLU A 402 -9.13 -15.73 -12.99
N LEU A 403 -8.63 -14.66 -13.61
CA LEU A 403 -9.27 -14.06 -14.78
C LEU A 403 -9.29 -15.02 -15.98
N GLN A 404 -8.20 -15.73 -16.23
CA GLN A 404 -8.07 -16.69 -17.32
C GLN A 404 -9.00 -17.88 -17.11
N LEU A 405 -8.96 -18.52 -15.94
CA LEU A 405 -9.76 -19.69 -15.58
C LEU A 405 -11.25 -19.38 -15.72
N ARG A 406 -11.72 -18.27 -15.12
CA ARG A 406 -13.13 -17.87 -15.15
C ARG A 406 -13.58 -17.49 -16.56
N SER A 407 -12.74 -16.80 -17.33
CA SER A 407 -13.08 -16.41 -18.71
C SER A 407 -13.19 -17.63 -19.63
N ARG A 408 -12.32 -18.63 -19.47
CA ARG A 408 -12.41 -19.92 -20.19
C ARG A 408 -13.68 -20.68 -19.83
N SER A 409 -14.03 -20.74 -18.54
CA SER A 409 -15.26 -21.38 -18.07
C SER A 409 -16.51 -20.74 -18.69
N MET A 410 -16.54 -19.40 -18.83
CA MET A 410 -17.64 -18.69 -19.50
C MET A 410 -17.78 -19.05 -20.99
N MET A 411 -16.69 -19.44 -21.65
CA MET A 411 -16.70 -19.93 -23.04
C MET A 411 -17.07 -21.42 -23.17
N GLY A 412 -17.32 -22.12 -22.06
CA GLY A 412 -17.62 -23.57 -22.07
C GLY A 412 -16.41 -24.44 -22.37
N LEU A 413 -15.18 -23.90 -22.23
CA LEU A 413 -13.96 -24.69 -22.37
C LEU A 413 -13.72 -25.51 -21.10
N PRO A 414 -13.32 -26.79 -21.22
CA PRO A 414 -13.04 -27.61 -20.06
C PRO A 414 -11.93 -26.99 -19.21
N VAL A 415 -12.23 -26.89 -17.93
CA VAL A 415 -11.28 -26.70 -16.83
C VAL A 415 -10.67 -28.09 -16.61
N GLY A 416 -9.34 -28.20 -16.53
CA GLY A 416 -8.66 -29.52 -16.48
C GLY A 416 -9.21 -30.38 -15.34
N GLU A 417 -9.20 -31.71 -15.47
CA GLU A 417 -9.79 -32.61 -14.46
C GLU A 417 -9.12 -32.51 -13.06
N ASP A 418 -7.94 -31.91 -12.96
CA ASP A 418 -7.25 -31.58 -11.70
C ASP A 418 -7.74 -30.26 -11.04
N ASP A 419 -8.52 -29.44 -11.75
CA ASP A 419 -9.05 -28.15 -11.31
C ASP A 419 -10.53 -28.26 -10.86
N LYS A 420 -10.94 -29.44 -10.36
CA LYS A 420 -12.23 -29.58 -9.66
C LYS A 420 -12.21 -28.69 -8.42
N ILE A 421 -12.72 -27.47 -8.59
CA ILE A 421 -13.05 -26.54 -7.52
C ILE A 421 -14.02 -27.25 -6.58
N GLU A 422 -13.47 -27.78 -5.50
CA GLU A 422 -14.19 -27.97 -4.26
C GLU A 422 -14.75 -26.59 -3.90
N ASN A 423 -16.07 -26.50 -3.73
CA ASN A 423 -16.83 -25.28 -3.42
C ASN A 423 -16.48 -24.67 -2.03
N GLY A 424 -15.24 -24.85 -1.54
CA GLY A 424 -14.74 -24.39 -0.25
C GLY A 424 -13.25 -23.98 -0.20
N SER A 425 -12.53 -23.90 -1.33
CA SER A 425 -11.11 -23.48 -1.34
C SER A 425 -10.96 -22.01 -1.76
N GLY A 426 -10.39 -21.19 -0.86
CA GLY A 426 -10.36 -19.73 -0.91
C GLY A 426 -9.96 -19.07 -2.23
N GLY A 427 -10.88 -18.32 -2.82
CA GLY A 427 -10.67 -17.58 -4.07
C GLY A 427 -9.65 -16.42 -3.94
N PHE A 428 -9.28 -15.81 -5.07
CA PHE A 428 -8.32 -14.68 -5.15
C PHE A 428 -8.43 -13.69 -3.99
N LEU A 429 -9.63 -13.24 -3.62
CA LEU A 429 -9.83 -12.25 -2.55
C LEU A 429 -9.41 -12.77 -1.16
N GLU A 430 -9.49 -14.08 -0.91
CA GLU A 430 -9.08 -14.70 0.34
C GLU A 430 -7.56 -14.87 0.41
N ASN A 431 -6.94 -15.29 -0.69
CA ASN A 431 -5.48 -15.32 -0.84
C ASN A 431 -4.88 -13.91 -0.78
N PHE A 432 -5.53 -12.94 -1.42
CA PHE A 432 -5.20 -11.52 -1.37
C PHE A 432 -5.24 -10.97 0.06
N LYS A 433 -6.33 -11.23 0.80
CA LYS A 433 -6.45 -10.86 2.22
C LYS A 433 -5.34 -11.51 3.06
N ARG A 434 -4.96 -12.76 2.79
CA ARG A 434 -3.88 -13.45 3.48
C ARG A 434 -2.51 -12.80 3.21
N VAL A 435 -2.22 -12.45 1.95
CA VAL A 435 -0.97 -11.79 1.54
C VAL A 435 -0.86 -10.38 2.13
N ILE A 436 -1.95 -9.59 2.10
CA ILE A 436 -1.96 -8.23 2.67
C ILE A 436 -1.88 -8.25 4.20
N ARG A 437 -2.51 -9.22 4.87
CA ARG A 437 -2.37 -9.36 6.33
C ARG A 437 -0.92 -9.64 6.74
N GLY A 438 -0.12 -10.27 5.87
CA GLY A 438 1.32 -10.46 6.08
C GLY A 438 2.14 -9.16 6.06
N ARG A 439 1.69 -8.11 5.35
CA ARG A 439 2.38 -6.80 5.31
C ARG A 439 2.27 -5.99 6.61
N SER A 440 1.24 -6.27 7.42
CA SER A 440 0.98 -5.58 8.70
C SER A 440 1.31 -6.44 9.93
N GLN A 441 1.76 -7.68 9.73
CA GLN A 441 2.23 -8.54 10.81
C GLN A 441 3.75 -8.41 10.93
N SER A 442 4.19 -8.06 12.12
CA SER A 442 5.59 -7.95 12.54
C SER A 442 6.32 -9.30 12.57
N LEU A 443 6.31 -10.18 11.56
CA LEU A 443 7.14 -11.41 11.58
C LEU A 443 7.07 -12.25 12.90
N ASP A 444 5.98 -12.20 13.65
CA ASP A 444 5.89 -12.82 14.97
C ASP A 444 4.95 -14.02 14.97
N THR A 445 5.37 -15.16 14.39
CA THR A 445 4.80 -16.46 14.77
C THR A 445 5.71 -17.68 14.49
N MET A 446 7.03 -17.57 14.62
CA MET A 446 7.92 -18.76 14.60
C MET A 446 8.83 -18.89 15.82
N GLY A 447 8.49 -18.24 16.94
CA GLY A 447 9.35 -18.14 18.11
C GLY A 447 8.87 -18.80 19.39
N ILE A 448 7.90 -19.73 19.39
CA ILE A 448 7.57 -20.49 20.61
C ILE A 448 7.15 -21.93 20.25
N SER A 449 8.13 -22.82 20.12
CA SER A 449 7.92 -24.25 20.37
C SER A 449 9.03 -24.73 21.28
N MET A 450 8.91 -24.37 22.56
CA MET A 450 9.74 -24.95 23.62
C MET A 450 9.22 -26.36 23.90
N ARG A 451 10.12 -27.32 23.67
CA ARG A 451 10.03 -28.74 24.03
C ARG A 451 9.41 -28.92 25.41
N LYS A 452 8.38 -29.75 25.51
CA LYS A 452 8.01 -30.40 26.76
C LYS A 452 8.00 -31.91 26.55
N GLN A 453 9.00 -32.56 27.14
CA GLN A 453 9.10 -34.02 27.25
C GLN A 453 7.90 -34.56 28.05
N GLN A 454 7.25 -35.60 27.55
CA GLN A 454 6.34 -36.46 28.30
C GLN A 454 7.11 -37.65 28.90
N PRO A 455 6.70 -38.16 30.08
CA PRO A 455 6.83 -39.57 30.41
C PRO A 455 5.48 -40.30 30.26
N ALA A 456 5.59 -41.59 29.95
CA ALA A 456 4.53 -42.50 29.56
C ALA A 456 3.67 -43.04 30.73
N THR A 457 2.42 -43.43 30.44
CA THR A 457 1.79 -44.74 30.80
C THR A 457 0.34 -44.85 30.25
N LEU A 458 -0.05 -46.07 29.85
CA LEU A 458 -1.33 -46.53 29.25
C LEU A 458 -2.31 -47.06 30.35
N PRO A 459 -3.45 -47.74 30.03
CA PRO A 459 -4.71 -47.23 29.47
C PRO A 459 -5.96 -47.72 30.26
N SER A 460 -7.15 -47.15 30.04
CA SER A 460 -8.41 -47.93 30.12
C SER A 460 -9.61 -47.17 29.53
N ARG A 461 -10.40 -47.90 28.74
CA ARG A 461 -11.75 -47.59 28.28
C ARG A 461 -12.70 -48.45 29.13
N PRO A 462 -13.99 -48.08 29.29
CA PRO A 462 -14.97 -48.79 28.48
C PRO A 462 -16.10 -47.88 27.95
N ALA A 463 -16.78 -48.43 26.94
CA ALA A 463 -17.91 -47.88 26.23
C ALA A 463 -19.23 -48.07 26.99
N THR A 464 -20.23 -47.22 26.74
CA THR A 464 -21.64 -47.63 26.75
C THR A 464 -22.47 -46.76 25.81
N ALA A 465 -23.45 -47.41 25.19
CA ALA A 465 -24.22 -46.98 24.05
C ALA A 465 -25.55 -46.30 24.45
N GLY A 466 -26.14 -45.62 23.47
CA GLY A 466 -27.59 -45.61 23.26
C GLY A 466 -28.35 -44.42 23.83
N LEU A 467 -28.86 -43.57 22.94
CA LEU A 467 -30.30 -43.50 22.67
C LEU A 467 -30.55 -42.55 21.49
N ALA A 468 -31.34 -43.06 20.55
CA ALA A 468 -31.83 -42.38 19.36
C ALA A 468 -33.28 -41.91 19.58
N LEU A 469 -33.72 -41.09 18.61
CA LEU A 469 -35.10 -40.79 18.20
C LEU A 469 -35.85 -39.66 18.93
N SER A 470 -36.08 -38.57 18.19
CA SER A 470 -37.41 -38.36 17.60
C SER A 470 -37.32 -37.54 16.29
N GLN A 471 -37.93 -38.12 15.24
CA GLN A 471 -38.25 -37.50 13.95
C GLN A 471 -39.77 -37.26 13.91
N SER A 472 -40.18 -36.16 13.27
CA SER A 472 -41.41 -36.00 12.46
C SER A 472 -41.15 -34.75 11.57
N VAL A 473 -41.01 -34.76 10.23
CA VAL A 473 -41.82 -35.32 9.11
C VAL A 473 -43.27 -34.82 9.21
N ALA A 474 -43.89 -34.13 8.25
CA ALA A 474 -43.58 -33.69 6.89
C ALA A 474 -44.58 -32.59 6.46
N GLU A 475 -44.27 -31.82 5.40
CA GLU A 475 -45.07 -31.78 4.16
C GLU A 475 -44.34 -30.94 3.09
N GLY A 476 -44.25 -31.49 1.87
CA GLY A 476 -43.57 -30.91 0.70
C GLY A 476 -44.52 -30.22 -0.29
N PRO A 477 -44.28 -30.30 -1.61
CA PRO A 477 -43.52 -29.28 -2.33
C PRO A 477 -44.33 -28.61 -3.47
N LYS A 478 -43.88 -27.44 -3.95
CA LYS A 478 -44.28 -26.91 -5.28
C LYS A 478 -43.07 -26.55 -6.14
N ALA A 479 -43.16 -27.05 -7.37
CA ALA A 479 -42.16 -27.17 -8.42
C ALA A 479 -41.76 -25.82 -9.07
N ILE A 480 -40.47 -25.63 -9.37
CA ILE A 480 -39.81 -25.70 -10.69
C ILE A 480 -40.38 -24.74 -11.75
N ALA A 481 -39.57 -23.73 -12.09
CA ALA A 481 -39.48 -23.20 -13.45
C ALA A 481 -38.04 -22.77 -13.74
N ALA A 482 -37.30 -23.67 -14.40
CA ALA A 482 -36.02 -23.40 -15.01
C ALA A 482 -36.23 -22.64 -16.34
N LYS A 483 -35.38 -21.65 -16.63
CA LYS A 483 -35.05 -21.28 -18.01
C LYS A 483 -33.55 -21.12 -18.18
N ARG A 484 -32.95 -22.23 -18.60
CA ARG A 484 -31.74 -22.26 -19.45
C ARG A 484 -32.05 -21.49 -20.73
N ILE A 485 -31.19 -20.53 -21.09
CA ILE A 485 -30.80 -20.31 -22.48
C ILE A 485 -29.28 -20.29 -22.47
N HIS A 486 -28.70 -21.39 -22.97
CA HIS A 486 -27.29 -21.52 -23.27
C HIS A 486 -26.93 -20.67 -24.51
N GLN A 487 -25.74 -20.09 -24.45
CA GLN A 487 -24.73 -19.97 -25.53
C GLN A 487 -25.23 -20.08 -26.97
N PHE A 488 -24.99 -19.03 -27.77
CA PHE A 488 -24.15 -19.08 -28.99
C PHE A 488 -24.18 -17.70 -29.67
N LEU A 489 -23.13 -16.89 -29.47
CA LEU A 489 -22.56 -16.06 -30.55
C LEU A 489 -21.15 -15.55 -30.17
N ILE A 490 -20.22 -16.47 -30.01
CA ILE A 490 -18.82 -16.23 -30.37
C ILE A 490 -18.53 -17.22 -31.50
N LEU A 491 -18.63 -16.77 -32.75
CA LEU A 491 -17.66 -17.09 -33.79
C LEU A 491 -17.90 -16.27 -35.06
N LYS A 492 -16.78 -15.85 -35.66
CA LYS A 492 -16.55 -15.36 -37.03
C LYS A 492 -16.58 -13.85 -37.28
N ILE A 493 -15.53 -13.20 -36.79
CA ILE A 493 -14.75 -12.30 -37.64
C ILE A 493 -13.50 -13.07 -38.06
N TRP A 494 -13.53 -13.71 -39.23
CA TRP A 494 -12.34 -14.09 -40.01
C TRP A 494 -12.79 -14.11 -41.48
N LEU A 495 -12.08 -13.34 -42.32
CA LEU A 495 -12.11 -13.19 -43.79
C LEU A 495 -12.95 -12.05 -44.41
N PRO A 496 -12.47 -11.43 -45.51
CA PRO A 496 -12.85 -10.08 -45.95
C PRO A 496 -13.79 -10.13 -47.17
N TRP A 497 -15.04 -9.69 -47.03
CA TRP A 497 -15.97 -9.50 -48.15
C TRP A 497 -16.50 -8.05 -48.17
N PRO A 498 -16.73 -7.44 -49.34
CA PRO A 498 -17.10 -6.03 -49.46
C PRO A 498 -18.50 -5.72 -48.91
N LYS A 499 -18.63 -4.52 -48.33
CA LYS A 499 -19.73 -4.01 -47.48
C LYS A 499 -21.15 -4.13 -48.07
N CYS A 500 -21.32 -4.28 -49.38
CA CYS A 500 -22.64 -4.30 -50.02
C CYS A 500 -23.43 -5.61 -49.84
N ILE A 501 -22.76 -6.74 -49.55
CA ILE A 501 -23.46 -8.04 -49.35
C ILE A 501 -23.91 -8.22 -47.88
N GLN A 502 -23.25 -7.55 -46.93
CA GLN A 502 -23.59 -7.67 -45.50
C GLN A 502 -24.95 -7.02 -45.14
N LEU A 503 -25.34 -5.93 -45.80
CA LEU A 503 -26.60 -5.22 -45.53
C LEU A 503 -27.84 -5.98 -46.04
N VAL A 504 -27.73 -6.68 -47.17
CA VAL A 504 -28.86 -7.43 -47.76
C VAL A 504 -29.20 -8.67 -46.92
N VAL A 505 -28.18 -9.37 -46.40
CA VAL A 505 -28.37 -10.57 -45.58
C VAL A 505 -28.89 -10.23 -44.18
N VAL A 506 -28.43 -9.13 -43.58
CA VAL A 506 -28.94 -8.68 -42.26
C VAL A 506 -30.40 -8.21 -42.37
N SER A 507 -30.77 -7.50 -43.45
CA SER A 507 -32.15 -7.06 -43.66
C SER A 507 -33.11 -8.24 -43.94
N ALA A 508 -32.68 -9.23 -44.73
CA ALA A 508 -33.46 -10.44 -44.98
C ALA A 508 -33.64 -11.31 -43.72
N LEU A 509 -32.61 -11.39 -42.86
CA LEU A 509 -32.66 -12.15 -41.62
C LEU A 509 -33.56 -11.48 -40.56
N VAL A 510 -33.51 -10.15 -40.45
CA VAL A 510 -34.40 -9.38 -39.56
C VAL A 510 -35.86 -9.49 -39.98
N MET A 511 -36.15 -9.42 -41.29
CA MET A 511 -37.53 -9.58 -41.78
C MET A 511 -38.05 -11.02 -41.60
N SER A 512 -37.19 -12.04 -41.74
CA SER A 512 -37.57 -13.43 -41.50
C SER A 512 -37.82 -13.73 -40.01
N ILE A 513 -37.04 -13.09 -39.12
CA ILE A 513 -37.23 -13.17 -37.66
C ILE A 513 -38.52 -12.44 -37.23
N GLN A 514 -38.81 -11.26 -37.79
CA GLN A 514 -40.08 -10.56 -37.52
C GLN A 514 -41.32 -11.31 -38.06
N ALA A 515 -41.20 -11.97 -39.21
CA ALA A 515 -42.27 -12.81 -39.76
C ALA A 515 -42.54 -14.05 -38.90
N ASN A 516 -41.50 -14.69 -38.36
CA ASN A 516 -41.65 -15.83 -37.47
C ASN A 516 -42.16 -15.45 -36.07
N TYR A 517 -41.81 -14.26 -35.56
CA TYR A 517 -42.33 -13.74 -34.29
C TYR A 517 -43.84 -13.44 -34.36
N LYS A 518 -44.33 -12.88 -35.50
CA LYS A 518 -45.78 -12.66 -35.72
C LYS A 518 -46.59 -13.94 -35.90
N LYS A 519 -45.99 -15.04 -36.37
CA LYS A 519 -46.65 -16.36 -36.49
C LYS A 519 -46.75 -17.11 -35.16
N THR A 520 -45.86 -16.85 -34.21
CA THR A 520 -45.76 -17.59 -32.94
C THR A 520 -46.49 -16.91 -31.78
N HIS A 521 -46.89 -15.64 -31.91
CA HIS A 521 -47.67 -14.91 -30.91
C HIS A 521 -48.80 -14.06 -31.53
N PRO A 522 -50.00 -14.63 -31.76
CA PRO A 522 -51.12 -13.91 -32.39
C PRO A 522 -51.87 -12.92 -31.45
N SER A 523 -51.62 -12.93 -30.14
CA SER A 523 -52.51 -12.32 -29.15
C SER A 523 -52.03 -11.02 -28.48
N LEU A 524 -50.95 -10.41 -28.95
CA LEU A 524 -50.47 -9.11 -28.44
C LEU A 524 -50.36 -8.08 -29.58
N SER A 525 -51.47 -7.78 -30.24
CA SER A 525 -51.59 -6.59 -31.08
C SER A 525 -53.05 -6.10 -31.17
N LYS A 526 -53.51 -5.36 -30.17
CA LYS A 526 -54.59 -4.38 -30.34
C LYS A 526 -54.22 -3.09 -29.60
N PRO A 527 -54.21 -1.93 -30.26
CA PRO A 527 -53.92 -0.66 -29.61
C PRO A 527 -55.14 -0.20 -28.79
N ARG A 528 -54.93 0.12 -27.50
CA ARG A 528 -55.93 0.85 -26.71
C ARG A 528 -55.93 2.31 -27.18
N ARG A 529 -57.06 2.78 -27.68
CA ARG A 529 -57.37 4.22 -27.86
C ARG A 529 -57.63 4.85 -26.49
N CYS A 530 -57.05 6.03 -26.24
CA CYS A 530 -57.52 6.93 -25.18
C CYS A 530 -58.91 7.48 -25.55
N PRO A 531 -59.85 7.63 -24.61
CA PRO A 531 -61.04 8.42 -24.84
C PRO A 531 -60.77 9.90 -24.52
N SER A 532 -61.24 10.75 -25.42
CA SER A 532 -61.53 12.16 -25.19
C SER A 532 -62.82 12.32 -24.39
N VAL A 533 -62.74 13.16 -23.35
CA VAL A 533 -63.66 14.18 -22.80
C VAL A 533 -63.38 14.27 -21.30
#